data_AF-D7DKE0-F1
#
_entry.id   AF-D7DKE0-F1
#
_cell.length_a   1.000
_cell.length_b   1.000
_cell.length_c   1.000
_cell.angle_alpha   90.00
_cell.angle_beta   90.00
_cell.angle_gamma   90.00
#
_symmetry.space_group_name_H-M   'P 1'
#
loop_
_entity.id
_entity.type
_entity.pdbx_description
1 polymer ?
#
loop_
_entity_poly.entity_id
_entity_poly.type
_entity_poly.pdbx_seq_one_letter_code
_entity_poly.pdbx_strand_id
1 'polypeptide(L)'
;MLSAKDIATYARQIVGETANEVRLRNGVGRAYYAAYHYCQQAANTYCDTFTKEEIDQLPNNQKTTHANLFLRLKTKCRDEDNKKNLKFMADQASKMKDFRVTADYHLDKVINHDSFIRCLTHLSEVETTLTALTPTK
;
A
#
# COMPACT_ATOMS: atom_id res chain seq x y z
N MET A 1 7.46 5.42 -17.95
CA MET A 1 6.82 4.65 -16.86
C MET A 1 6.39 5.64 -15.80
N LEU A 2 5.14 5.64 -15.34
CA LEU A 2 4.67 6.56 -14.30
C LEU A 2 5.29 6.18 -12.95
N SER A 3 5.74 7.16 -12.17
CA SER A 3 6.28 6.90 -10.83
C SER A 3 5.17 6.66 -9.81
N ALA A 4 5.49 6.05 -8.66
CA ALA A 4 4.54 5.92 -7.54
C ALA A 4 4.00 7.29 -7.08
N LYS A 5 4.85 8.32 -7.15
CA LYS A 5 4.48 9.70 -6.86
C LYS A 5 3.45 10.25 -7.83
N ASP A 6 3.63 10.03 -9.14
CA ASP A 6 2.66 10.48 -10.15
C ASP A 6 1.29 9.83 -9.95
N ILE A 7 1.28 8.54 -9.60
CA ILE A 7 0.06 7.78 -9.30
C ILE A 7 -0.63 8.34 -8.04
N ALA A 8 0.13 8.65 -6.99
CA ALA A 8 -0.39 9.26 -5.77
C ALA A 8 -0.96 10.67 -6.00
N THR A 9 -0.28 11.49 -6.82
CA THR A 9 -0.76 12.82 -7.21
C THR A 9 -2.09 12.74 -7.96
N TYR A 10 -2.21 11.82 -8.92
CA TYR A 10 -3.47 11.59 -9.62
C TYR A 10 -4.60 11.21 -8.66
N ALA A 11 -4.33 10.30 -7.72
CA ALA A 11 -5.33 9.90 -6.72
C ALA A 11 -5.82 11.12 -5.92
N ARG A 12 -4.91 11.98 -5.45
CA ARG A 12 -5.28 13.18 -4.67
C ARG A 12 -6.10 14.20 -5.45
N GLN A 13 -5.86 14.36 -6.75
CA GLN A 13 -6.62 15.30 -7.59
C GLN A 13 -8.12 14.98 -7.63
N ILE A 14 -8.51 13.71 -7.41
CA ILE A 14 -9.92 13.30 -7.40
C ILE A 14 -10.70 13.87 -6.20
N VAL A 15 -10.02 14.26 -5.11
CA VAL A 15 -10.66 14.85 -3.91
C VAL A 15 -11.24 16.24 -4.17
N GLY A 16 -10.65 17.00 -5.10
CA GLY A 16 -11.00 18.39 -5.36
C GLY A 16 -12.23 18.60 -6.25
N GLU A 17 -12.84 17.53 -6.73
CA GLU A 17 -13.94 17.58 -7.70
C GLU A 17 -15.20 16.96 -7.09
N THR A 18 -16.38 17.32 -7.62
CA THR A 18 -17.64 16.59 -7.41
C THR A 18 -17.51 15.19 -8.04
N ALA A 19 -16.63 14.37 -7.48
CA ALA A 19 -16.20 13.11 -8.03
C ALA A 19 -17.36 12.11 -7.89
N ASN A 20 -17.86 11.67 -9.03
CA ASN A 20 -18.79 10.56 -9.04
C ASN A 20 -18.11 9.28 -8.54
N GLU A 21 -18.94 8.30 -8.19
CA GLU A 21 -18.55 7.02 -7.60
C GLU A 21 -17.45 6.30 -8.41
N VAL A 22 -17.55 6.32 -9.75
CA VAL A 22 -16.56 5.72 -10.67
C VAL A 22 -15.18 6.37 -10.51
N ARG A 23 -15.12 7.70 -10.34
CA ARG A 23 -13.85 8.39 -10.12
C ARG A 23 -13.29 8.07 -8.74
N LEU A 24 -14.14 7.97 -7.71
CA LEU A 24 -13.70 7.58 -6.37
C LEU A 24 -13.09 6.16 -6.36
N ARG A 25 -13.72 5.19 -7.04
CA ARG A 25 -13.16 3.84 -7.22
C ARG A 25 -11.78 3.87 -7.88
N ASN A 26 -11.66 4.60 -8.99
CA ASN A 26 -10.37 4.77 -9.66
C ASN A 26 -9.32 5.41 -8.74
N GLY A 27 -9.70 6.43 -7.98
CA GLY A 27 -8.83 7.07 -6.99
C GLY A 27 -8.34 6.10 -5.91
N VAL A 28 -9.23 5.27 -5.37
CA VAL A 28 -8.87 4.21 -4.41
C VAL A 28 -7.87 3.22 -5.03
N GLY A 29 -8.13 2.77 -6.26
CA GLY A 29 -7.22 1.86 -6.97
C GLY A 29 -5.82 2.47 -7.13
N ARG A 30 -5.75 3.73 -7.60
CA ARG A 30 -4.47 4.44 -7.76
C ARG A 30 -3.75 4.66 -6.43
N ALA A 31 -4.46 5.08 -5.39
CA ALA A 31 -3.89 5.26 -4.06
C ALA A 31 -3.26 3.95 -3.54
N TYR A 32 -3.98 2.82 -3.65
CA TYR A 32 -3.47 1.52 -3.23
C TYR A 32 -2.23 1.08 -4.02
N TYR A 33 -2.22 1.27 -5.35
CA TYR A 33 -1.05 0.94 -6.17
C TYR A 33 0.16 1.81 -5.86
N ALA A 34 -0.03 3.10 -5.58
CA ALA A 34 1.05 3.97 -5.12
C ALA A 34 1.64 3.46 -3.80
N ALA A 35 0.78 3.17 -2.80
CA ALA A 35 1.21 2.61 -1.52
C ALA A 35 1.96 1.27 -1.69
N TYR A 36 1.48 0.39 -2.57
CA TYR A 36 2.17 -0.85 -2.92
C TYR A 36 3.59 -0.61 -3.46
N HIS A 37 3.76 0.33 -4.41
CA HIS A 37 5.07 0.61 -4.97
C HIS A 37 6.03 1.28 -3.98
N TYR A 38 5.52 2.14 -3.09
CA TYR A 38 6.31 2.67 -1.98
C TYR A 38 6.76 1.55 -1.03
N CYS A 39 5.86 0.64 -0.67
CA CYS A 39 6.20 -0.55 0.11
C CYS A 39 7.25 -1.43 -0.59
N GLN A 40 7.15 -1.57 -1.92
CA GLN A 40 8.10 -2.34 -2.73
C GLN A 40 9.48 -1.70 -2.73
N GLN A 41 9.55 -0.37 -2.88
CA GLN A 41 10.79 0.40 -2.78
C GLN A 41 11.45 0.17 -1.42
N ALA A 42 10.70 0.36 -0.33
CA ALA A 42 11.21 0.15 1.03
C ALA A 42 11.69 -1.29 1.25
N ALA A 43 10.90 -2.28 0.83
CA ALA A 43 11.27 -3.69 1.00
C ALA A 43 12.56 -4.05 0.24
N ASN A 44 12.78 -3.48 -0.94
CA ASN A 44 13.99 -3.74 -1.72
C ASN A 44 15.25 -3.18 -1.04
N THR A 45 15.13 -2.05 -0.35
CA THR A 45 16.24 -1.44 0.40
C THR A 45 16.48 -2.16 1.74
N TYR A 46 15.43 -2.40 2.52
CA TYR A 46 15.57 -2.75 3.94
C TYR A 46 15.28 -4.22 4.27
N CYS A 47 14.75 -5.02 3.34
CA CYS A 47 14.30 -6.37 3.64
C CYS A 47 14.93 -7.45 2.77
N ASP A 48 15.08 -8.65 3.33
CA ASP A 48 15.40 -9.86 2.57
C ASP A 48 14.19 -10.35 1.79
N THR A 49 14.43 -11.04 0.68
CA THR A 49 13.37 -11.71 -0.09
C THR A 49 13.02 -13.04 0.54
N PHE A 50 11.75 -13.43 0.47
CA PHE A 50 11.38 -14.81 0.78
C PHE A 50 11.96 -15.76 -0.26
N THR A 51 12.40 -16.94 0.18
CA THR A 51 12.66 -18.06 -0.73
C THR A 51 11.34 -18.66 -1.21
N LYS A 52 11.40 -19.52 -2.24
CA LYS A 52 10.22 -20.21 -2.75
C LYS A 52 9.60 -21.11 -1.70
N GLU A 53 10.43 -21.85 -0.97
CA GLU A 53 10.03 -22.78 0.09
C GLU A 53 9.31 -22.04 1.22
N GLU A 54 9.78 -20.85 1.58
CA GLU A 54 9.13 -20.01 2.58
C GLU A 54 7.74 -19.57 2.12
N ILE A 55 7.59 -19.15 0.85
CA ILE A 55 6.28 -18.77 0.28
C ILE A 55 5.32 -19.96 0.25
N ASP A 56 5.81 -21.15 -0.10
CA ASP A 56 4.98 -22.36 -0.20
C ASP A 56 4.41 -22.79 1.16
N GLN A 57 5.08 -22.44 2.26
CA GLN A 57 4.64 -22.69 3.63
C GLN A 57 3.69 -21.61 4.19
N LEU A 58 3.55 -20.46 3.53
CA LEU A 58 2.63 -19.42 3.99
C LEU A 58 1.16 -19.86 3.85
N PRO A 59 0.27 -19.37 4.71
CA PRO A 59 -1.18 -19.51 4.51
C PRO A 59 -1.63 -18.97 3.13
N ASN A 60 -2.63 -19.60 2.50
CA ASN A 60 -3.08 -19.23 1.14
C ASN A 60 -3.41 -17.74 0.95
N ASN A 61 -3.97 -17.10 1.98
CA ASN A 61 -4.30 -15.67 1.95
C ASN A 61 -3.06 -14.75 1.97
N GLN A 62 -1.89 -15.29 2.32
CA GLN A 62 -0.61 -14.59 2.33
C GLN A 62 0.20 -14.83 1.06
N LYS A 63 0.02 -15.95 0.36
CA LYS A 63 0.76 -16.32 -0.88
C LYS A 63 0.60 -15.34 -2.06
N THR A 64 -0.33 -14.39 -2.00
CA THR A 64 -0.50 -13.37 -3.05
C THR A 64 0.65 -12.37 -3.06
N THR A 65 1.03 -11.86 -4.24
CA THR A 65 2.15 -10.90 -4.39
C THR A 65 2.07 -9.71 -3.43
N HIS A 66 0.88 -9.12 -3.25
CA HIS A 66 0.70 -7.98 -2.36
C HIS A 66 0.84 -8.37 -0.88
N ALA A 67 0.20 -9.47 -0.46
CA ALA A 67 0.26 -9.91 0.94
C ALA A 67 1.66 -10.38 1.32
N ASN A 68 2.37 -11.07 0.42
CA ASN A 68 3.77 -11.44 0.58
C ASN A 68 4.68 -10.21 0.77
N LEU A 69 4.48 -9.15 -0.03
CA LEU A 69 5.25 -7.91 0.12
C LEU A 69 5.04 -7.28 1.51
N PHE A 70 3.79 -7.19 1.97
CA PHE A 70 3.50 -6.63 3.29
C PHE A 70 4.03 -7.52 4.41
N LEU A 71 3.99 -8.84 4.26
CA LEU A 71 4.60 -9.76 5.21
C LEU A 71 6.12 -9.59 5.26
N ARG A 72 6.77 -9.43 4.09
CA ARG A 72 8.21 -9.19 3.97
C ARG A 72 8.64 -7.97 4.78
N LEU A 73 7.92 -6.85 4.67
CA LEU A 73 8.18 -5.65 5.46
C LEU A 73 8.03 -5.87 6.98
N LYS A 74 7.17 -6.80 7.39
CA LYS A 74 6.90 -7.10 8.81
C LYS A 74 7.88 -8.09 9.43
N THR A 75 8.44 -9.00 8.64
CA THR A 75 9.17 -10.17 9.18
C THR A 75 10.58 -10.36 8.62
N LYS A 76 10.93 -9.71 7.50
CA LYS A 76 12.22 -9.87 6.82
C LYS A 76 13.05 -8.59 6.80
N CYS A 77 12.81 -7.67 7.74
CA CYS A 77 13.60 -6.45 7.87
C CYS A 77 15.00 -6.77 8.39
N ARG A 78 16.04 -6.33 7.67
CA ARG A 78 17.45 -6.43 8.08
C ARG A 78 17.87 -5.31 9.04
N ASP A 79 17.17 -4.18 8.97
CA ASP A 79 17.49 -2.96 9.70
C ASP A 79 16.58 -2.82 10.93
N GLU A 80 17.16 -2.98 12.12
CA GLU A 80 16.39 -2.90 13.38
C GLU A 80 15.90 -1.48 13.68
N ASP A 81 16.61 -0.43 13.24
CA ASP A 81 16.22 0.97 13.48
C ASP A 81 14.95 1.32 12.70
N ASN A 82 14.83 0.79 11.47
CA ASN A 82 13.70 1.04 10.59
C ASN A 82 12.54 0.05 10.74
N LYS A 83 12.71 -1.05 11.48
CA LYS A 83 11.75 -2.17 11.58
C LYS A 83 10.35 -1.76 12.00
N LYS A 84 10.23 -0.87 13.00
CA LYS A 84 8.93 -0.38 13.47
C LYS A 84 8.20 0.42 12.39
N ASN A 85 8.92 1.28 11.69
CA ASN A 85 8.39 2.10 10.60
C ASN A 85 7.95 1.22 9.43
N LEU A 86 8.77 0.24 9.02
CA LEU A 86 8.42 -0.68 7.93
C LEU A 86 7.19 -1.55 8.24
N LYS A 87 7.08 -2.03 9.49
CA LYS A 87 5.87 -2.71 9.96
C LYS A 87 4.63 -1.80 9.89
N PHE A 88 4.75 -0.58 10.41
CA PHE A 88 3.66 0.40 10.37
C PHE A 88 3.24 0.71 8.93
N MET A 89 4.20 0.95 8.02
CA MET A 89 3.95 1.18 6.61
C MET A 89 3.16 0.03 5.97
N ALA A 90 3.56 -1.21 6.25
CA ALA A 90 2.86 -2.40 5.76
C ALA A 90 1.44 -2.55 6.34
N ASP A 91 1.23 -2.17 7.59
CA ASP A 91 -0.10 -2.17 8.22
C ASP A 91 -1.02 -1.11 7.59
N GLN A 92 -0.52 0.09 7.30
CA GLN A 92 -1.29 1.14 6.63
C GLN A 92 -1.66 0.75 5.19
N ALA A 93 -0.71 0.21 4.42
CA ALA A 93 -0.98 -0.28 3.07
C ALA A 93 -1.95 -1.49 3.08
N SER A 94 -1.87 -2.34 4.10
CA SER A 94 -2.80 -3.47 4.26
C SER A 94 -4.24 -3.02 4.53
N LYS A 95 -4.45 -1.96 5.34
CA LYS A 95 -5.77 -1.35 5.57
C LYS A 95 -6.42 -0.80 4.31
N MET A 96 -5.60 -0.43 3.31
CA MET A 96 -6.10 0.04 2.01
C MET A 96 -6.66 -1.09 1.13
N LYS A 97 -6.33 -2.36 1.42
CA LYS A 97 -6.72 -3.52 0.60
C LYS A 97 -8.24 -3.66 0.50
N ASP A 98 -8.96 -3.47 1.61
CA ASP A 98 -10.42 -3.65 1.62
C ASP A 98 -11.14 -2.58 0.79
N PHE A 99 -10.64 -1.33 0.84
CA PHE A 99 -11.12 -0.28 -0.05
C PHE A 99 -10.87 -0.65 -1.51
N ARG A 100 -9.66 -1.10 -1.85
CA ARG A 100 -9.30 -1.50 -3.22
C ARG A 100 -10.12 -2.69 -3.71
N VAL A 101 -10.30 -3.72 -2.90
CA VAL A 101 -11.12 -4.89 -3.26
C VAL A 101 -12.57 -4.48 -3.50
N THR A 102 -13.11 -3.62 -2.64
CA THR A 102 -14.47 -3.10 -2.81
C THR A 102 -14.59 -2.27 -4.08
N ALA A 103 -13.63 -1.37 -4.33
CA ALA A 103 -13.61 -0.52 -5.51
C ALA A 103 -13.53 -1.34 -6.81
N ASP A 104 -12.70 -2.38 -6.86
CA ASP A 104 -12.44 -3.16 -8.09
C ASP A 104 -13.45 -4.29 -8.32
N TYR A 105 -14.01 -4.89 -7.25
CA TYR A 105 -14.74 -6.17 -7.37
C TYR A 105 -16.15 -6.18 -6.77
N HIS A 106 -16.50 -5.23 -5.90
CA HIS A 106 -17.84 -5.16 -5.30
C HIS A 106 -18.64 -3.99 -5.90
N LEU A 107 -19.21 -4.22 -7.08
CA LEU A 107 -20.00 -3.20 -7.79
C LEU A 107 -21.34 -2.90 -7.11
N ASP A 108 -21.81 -3.79 -6.24
CA ASP A 108 -22.99 -3.65 -5.38
C ASP A 108 -22.75 -2.74 -4.17
N LYS A 109 -21.49 -2.45 -3.82
CA LYS A 109 -21.11 -1.62 -2.66
C LYS A 109 -20.61 -0.26 -3.09
N VAL A 110 -21.21 0.81 -2.59
CA VAL A 110 -20.83 2.19 -2.94
C VAL A 110 -19.50 2.61 -2.31
N ILE A 111 -18.59 3.17 -3.11
CA ILE A 111 -17.46 3.95 -2.59
C ILE A 111 -17.86 5.42 -2.50
N ASN A 112 -17.99 5.93 -1.28
CA ASN A 112 -18.28 7.34 -1.01
C ASN A 112 -17.00 8.14 -0.71
N HIS A 113 -17.16 9.47 -0.65
CA HIS A 113 -16.05 10.39 -0.35
C HIS A 113 -15.33 10.04 0.95
N ASP A 114 -16.05 9.71 2.04
CA ASP A 114 -15.42 9.37 3.33
C ASP A 114 -14.52 8.14 3.23
N SER A 115 -14.97 7.10 2.51
CA SER A 115 -14.16 5.90 2.27
C SER A 115 -12.90 6.23 1.48
N PHE A 116 -13.03 7.11 0.50
CA PHE A 116 -11.90 7.57 -0.29
C PHE A 116 -10.91 8.42 0.53
N ILE A 117 -11.40 9.35 1.35
CA ILE A 117 -10.55 10.16 2.23
C ILE A 117 -9.79 9.27 3.22
N ARG A 118 -10.44 8.28 3.85
CA ARG A 118 -9.75 7.31 4.72
C ARG A 118 -8.66 6.55 3.99
N CYS A 119 -8.92 6.13 2.75
CA CYS A 119 -7.91 5.49 1.90
C CYS A 119 -6.70 6.43 1.67
N LEU A 120 -6.93 7.71 1.39
CA LEU A 120 -5.86 8.70 1.21
C LEU A 120 -5.11 9.05 2.50
N THR A 121 -5.77 8.98 3.66
CA THR A 121 -5.09 9.08 4.96
C THR A 121 -4.06 7.98 5.10
N HIS A 122 -4.42 6.73 4.82
CA HIS A 122 -3.48 5.60 4.86
C HIS A 122 -2.32 5.76 3.86
N LEU A 123 -2.59 6.24 2.63
CA LEU A 123 -1.53 6.55 1.67
C LEU A 123 -0.55 7.60 2.22
N SER A 124 -1.07 8.64 2.88
CA SER A 124 -0.26 9.72 3.44
C SER A 124 0.61 9.24 4.60
N GLU A 125 0.10 8.32 5.42
CA GLU A 125 0.91 7.64 6.45
C GLU A 125 2.03 6.80 5.83
N VAL A 126 1.75 6.09 4.74
CA VAL A 126 2.75 5.29 4.00
C VAL A 126 3.89 6.19 3.46
N GLU A 127 3.56 7.32 2.84
CA GLU A 127 4.55 8.26 2.30
C GLU A 127 5.35 8.97 3.39
N THR A 128 4.69 9.39 4.47
CA THR A 128 5.34 9.99 5.64
C THR A 128 6.33 9.02 6.25
N THR A 129 5.92 7.76 6.40
CA THR A 129 6.78 6.70 6.94
C THR A 129 7.97 6.42 6.02
N LEU A 130 7.76 6.35 4.70
CA LEU A 130 8.84 6.15 3.73
C LEU A 130 9.89 7.26 3.82
N THR A 131 9.44 8.51 3.96
CA THR A 131 10.33 9.69 4.09
C THR A 131 11.11 9.68 5.41
N ALA A 132 10.55 9.08 6.46
CA ALA A 132 11.18 8.97 7.77
C ALA A 132 12.18 7.79 7.90
N LEU A 133 12.31 6.93 6.88
CA LEU A 133 13.28 5.83 6.93
C LEU A 133 14.71 6.36 6.85
N THR A 134 15.56 5.92 7.76
CA THR A 134 16.97 6.32 7.78
C THR A 134 17.80 5.50 6.79
N PRO A 135 18.77 6.11 6.08
CA PRO A 135 19.67 5.36 5.20
C PRO A 135 20.42 4.26 5.96
N THR A 136 20.61 3.11 5.32
CA THR A 136 21.45 2.02 5.86
C THR A 136 22.90 2.48 5.95
N LYS A 137 23.55 2.23 7.10
CA LYS A 137 24.99 2.50 7.31
C LYS A 137 25.89 1.55 6.53
#